data_AF-V9LHW9-F1
#
_entry.id   AF-V9LHW9-F1
#
_cell.length_a   1.000
_cell.length_b   1.000
_cell.length_c   1.000
_cell.angle_alpha   90.00
_cell.angle_beta   90.00
_cell.angle_gamma   90.00
#
_symmetry.space_group_name_H-M   'P 1'
#
loop_
_entity.id
_entity.type
_entity.pdbx_description
1 polymer ?
#
loop_
_entity_poly.entity_id
_entity_poly.type
_entity_poly.pdbx_seq_one_letter_code
_entity_poly.pdbx_strand_id
1 'polypeptide(L)'
;QIEKQFSLEHLQRLQAAFEKSEKAGRKSLDVGAFTRIVKKCVGSHGIREDQIGELFRKVDYSASGQIAWDEFCNYMQLEYTRITESYTQSKQVAFLLPASISENFHGEPIIYIYPTSDNSFIVVREDGTISFWSAQLELKLSKKAFEQPCNRKSKWITGFTLMPQYNKFILSTV
;
A
#
# COMPACT_ATOMS: atom_id res chain seq x y z
N GLN A 1 3.26 -0.04 21.47
CA GLN A 1 1.81 -0.21 21.33
C GLN A 1 1.49 -1.70 21.46
N ILE A 2 0.59 -2.05 22.36
CA ILE A 2 0.15 -3.42 22.69
C ILE A 2 -0.47 -4.14 21.47
N GLU A 3 -1.02 -3.38 20.54
CA GLU A 3 -1.63 -3.81 19.28
C GLU A 3 -0.66 -4.67 18.44
N LYS A 4 0.63 -4.35 18.47
CA LYS A 4 1.68 -5.09 17.74
C LYS A 4 2.07 -6.42 18.39
N GLN A 5 1.61 -6.69 19.62
CA GLN A 5 1.88 -7.94 20.34
C GLN A 5 0.80 -9.00 20.13
N PHE A 6 -0.31 -8.66 19.45
CA PHE A 6 -1.31 -9.65 19.06
C PHE A 6 -0.82 -10.43 17.86
N SER A 7 -0.50 -11.71 18.08
CA SER A 7 -0.32 -12.68 17.00
C SER A 7 -1.69 -13.18 16.52
N LEU A 8 -1.71 -13.85 15.37
CA LEU A 8 -2.93 -14.50 14.88
C LEU A 8 -3.53 -15.47 15.92
N GLU A 9 -2.69 -16.20 16.64
CA GLU A 9 -3.13 -17.09 17.71
C GLU A 9 -3.79 -16.34 18.88
N HIS A 10 -3.25 -15.17 19.26
CA HIS A 10 -3.85 -14.35 20.31
C HIS A 10 -5.23 -13.84 19.91
N LEU A 11 -5.41 -13.42 18.65
CA LEU A 11 -6.68 -12.98 18.09
C LEU A 11 -7.72 -14.11 18.03
N GLN A 12 -7.32 -15.32 17.64
CA GLN A 12 -8.20 -16.49 17.66
C GLN A 12 -8.67 -16.86 19.07
N ARG A 13 -7.79 -16.79 20.07
CA ARG A 13 -8.16 -17.03 21.47
C ARG A 13 -9.08 -15.95 22.02
N LEU A 14 -8.87 -14.70 21.61
CA LEU A 14 -9.78 -13.59 21.93
C LEU A 14 -11.16 -13.84 21.33
N GLN A 15 -11.25 -14.16 20.03
CA GLN A 15 -12.52 -14.48 19.37
C GLN A 15 -13.29 -15.57 20.11
N ALA A 16 -12.64 -16.69 20.43
CA ALA A 16 -13.26 -17.79 21.16
C ALA A 16 -13.79 -17.37 22.55
N ALA A 17 -13.12 -16.41 23.21
CA ALA A 17 -13.57 -15.87 24.50
C ALA A 17 -14.79 -14.95 24.34
N PHE A 18 -14.84 -14.12 23.29
CA PHE A 18 -16.00 -13.31 22.96
C PHE A 18 -17.21 -14.18 22.60
N GLU A 19 -17.05 -15.18 21.73
CA GLU A 19 -18.14 -16.13 21.38
C GLU A 19 -18.68 -16.87 22.60
N LYS A 20 -17.80 -17.22 23.56
CA LYS A 20 -18.22 -17.85 24.82
C LYS A 20 -19.06 -16.89 25.67
N SER A 21 -18.72 -15.60 25.68
CA SER A 21 -19.49 -14.56 26.36
C SER A 21 -20.86 -14.35 25.71
N GLU A 22 -20.91 -14.33 24.37
CA GLU A 22 -22.15 -14.21 23.61
C GLU A 22 -23.11 -15.38 23.86
N LYS A 23 -22.59 -16.62 23.89
CA LYS A 23 -23.36 -17.81 24.25
C LYS A 23 -23.92 -17.75 25.69
N ALA A 24 -23.26 -16.99 26.57
CA ALA A 24 -23.75 -16.72 27.92
C ALA A 24 -24.73 -15.52 27.99
N GLY A 25 -25.14 -14.98 26.84
CA GLY A 25 -26.07 -13.85 26.73
C GLY A 25 -25.42 -12.47 26.84
N ARG A 26 -24.09 -12.38 26.96
CA ARG A 26 -23.35 -11.11 27.04
C ARG A 26 -22.72 -10.79 25.69
N LYS A 27 -23.36 -9.92 24.92
CA LYS A 27 -22.90 -9.48 23.58
C LYS A 27 -21.69 -8.55 23.60
N SER A 28 -21.33 -8.05 24.78
CA SER A 28 -20.31 -7.03 24.98
C SER A 28 -19.53 -7.30 26.26
N LEU A 29 -18.31 -6.79 26.32
CA LEU A 29 -17.41 -6.93 27.45
C LEU A 29 -17.13 -5.58 28.08
N ASP A 30 -17.20 -5.52 29.41
CA ASP A 30 -16.67 -4.39 30.17
C ASP A 30 -15.13 -4.43 30.23
N VAL A 31 -14.54 -3.33 30.71
CA VAL A 31 -13.08 -3.18 30.89
C VAL A 31 -12.47 -4.34 31.69
N GLY A 32 -13.15 -4.81 32.74
CA GLY A 32 -12.63 -5.85 33.62
C GLY A 32 -12.62 -7.23 32.95
N ALA A 33 -13.70 -7.57 32.26
CA ALA A 33 -13.83 -8.79 31.48
C ALA A 33 -12.84 -8.81 30.32
N PHE A 34 -12.71 -7.70 29.58
CA PHE A 34 -11.73 -7.56 28.52
C PHE A 34 -10.30 -7.70 29.04
N THR A 35 -9.96 -7.02 30.15
CA THR A 35 -8.63 -7.09 30.78
C THR A 35 -8.26 -8.52 31.16
N ARG A 36 -9.21 -9.27 31.74
CA ARG A 36 -9.01 -10.67 32.12
C ARG A 36 -8.76 -11.56 30.91
N ILE A 37 -9.50 -11.36 29.82
CA ILE A 37 -9.36 -12.15 28.60
C ILE A 37 -8.03 -11.84 27.91
N VAL A 38 -7.67 -10.57 27.75
CA VAL A 38 -6.40 -10.16 27.12
C VAL A 38 -5.20 -10.73 27.89
N LYS A 39 -5.19 -10.63 29.22
CA LYS A 39 -4.16 -11.23 30.06
C LYS A 39 -4.05 -12.74 29.89
N LYS A 40 -5.17 -13.43 29.73
CA LYS A 40 -5.19 -14.87 29.49
C LYS A 40 -4.67 -15.23 28.09
N CYS A 41 -4.97 -14.42 27.08
CA CYS A 41 -4.59 -14.70 25.69
C CYS A 41 -3.13 -14.41 25.40
N VAL A 42 -2.60 -13.27 25.88
CA VAL A 42 -1.24 -12.80 25.57
C VAL A 42 -0.23 -13.15 26.68
N GLY A 43 -0.72 -13.54 27.86
CA GLY A 43 0.10 -13.92 29.01
C GLY A 43 0.33 -12.80 30.01
N SER A 44 0.39 -13.16 31.29
CA SER A 44 0.44 -12.21 32.42
C SER A 44 1.77 -11.46 32.59
N HIS A 45 2.82 -11.82 31.84
CA HIS A 45 4.19 -11.31 32.09
C HIS A 45 4.61 -10.14 31.18
N GLY A 46 3.85 -9.80 30.13
CA GLY A 46 4.26 -8.78 29.17
C GLY A 46 3.45 -7.48 29.19
N ILE A 47 2.22 -7.50 29.69
CA ILE A 47 1.27 -6.41 29.49
C ILE A 47 0.77 -5.86 30.82
N ARG A 48 0.96 -4.56 31.02
CA ARG A 48 0.45 -3.82 32.17
C ARG A 48 -1.04 -3.50 31.98
N GLU A 49 -1.81 -3.47 33.07
CA GLU A 49 -3.26 -3.22 33.01
C GLU A 49 -3.61 -1.86 32.42
N ASP A 50 -2.77 -0.85 32.61
CA ASP A 50 -2.95 0.48 32.03
C ASP A 50 -2.90 0.45 30.50
N GLN A 51 -2.04 -0.38 29.90
CA GLN A 51 -1.98 -0.55 28.45
C GLN A 51 -3.24 -1.23 27.89
N ILE A 52 -3.83 -2.15 28.67
CA ILE A 52 -5.09 -2.81 28.27
C ILE A 52 -6.26 -1.84 28.41
N GLY A 53 -6.28 -1.01 29.45
CA GLY A 53 -7.27 0.05 29.62
C GLY A 53 -7.18 1.11 28.52
N GLU A 54 -5.95 1.47 28.10
CA GLU A 54 -5.76 2.39 26.97
C GLU A 54 -6.29 1.77 25.67
N LEU A 55 -5.99 0.49 25.41
CA LEU A 55 -6.54 -0.24 24.26
C LEU A 55 -8.07 -0.28 24.30
N PHE A 56 -8.66 -0.58 25.45
CA PHE A 56 -10.11 -0.61 25.63
C PHE A 56 -10.73 0.74 25.24
N ARG A 57 -10.17 1.85 25.74
CA ARG A 57 -10.66 3.20 25.44
C ARG A 57 -10.55 3.56 23.95
N LYS A 58 -9.55 3.02 23.24
CA LYS A 58 -9.41 3.21 21.79
C LYS A 58 -10.44 2.42 20.99
N VAL A 59 -10.85 1.25 21.50
CA VAL A 59 -11.88 0.41 20.89
C VAL A 59 -13.28 0.95 21.21
N ASP A 60 -13.54 1.38 22.44
CA ASP A 60 -14.80 2.00 22.90
C ASP A 60 -14.93 3.45 22.43
N TYR A 61 -14.95 3.67 21.12
CA TYR A 61 -15.11 5.00 20.52
C TYR A 61 -16.45 5.66 20.87
N SER A 62 -17.45 4.85 21.22
CA SER A 62 -18.79 5.30 21.64
C SER A 62 -18.87 5.68 23.12
N ALA A 63 -17.79 5.45 23.90
CA ALA A 63 -17.73 5.67 25.35
C ALA A 63 -18.87 4.99 26.11
N SER A 64 -19.32 3.84 25.63
CA SER A 64 -20.41 3.07 26.22
C SER A 64 -19.98 2.29 27.47
N GLY A 65 -18.66 2.19 27.70
CA GLY A 65 -18.07 1.39 28.78
C GLY A 65 -18.09 -0.11 28.50
N GLN A 66 -18.50 -0.52 27.31
CA GLN A 66 -18.54 -1.90 26.86
C GLN A 66 -18.05 -1.98 25.42
N ILE A 67 -17.42 -3.09 25.05
CA ILE A 67 -16.97 -3.31 23.67
C ILE A 67 -17.50 -4.64 23.13
N ALA A 68 -17.97 -4.62 21.90
CA ALA A 68 -18.32 -5.81 21.14
C ALA A 68 -17.15 -6.30 20.27
N TRP A 69 -17.24 -7.53 19.78
CA TRP A 69 -16.16 -8.15 19.01
C TRP A 69 -15.92 -7.44 17.66
N ASP A 70 -16.98 -6.94 17.03
CA ASP A 70 -16.94 -6.18 15.79
C ASP A 70 -16.23 -4.83 15.98
N GLU A 71 -16.47 -4.13 17.09
CA GLU A 71 -15.77 -2.89 17.43
C GLU A 71 -14.26 -3.13 17.59
N PHE A 72 -13.90 -4.21 18.29
CA PHE A 72 -12.50 -4.63 18.43
C PHE A 72 -11.87 -4.97 17.07
N CYS A 73 -12.57 -5.74 16.23
CA CYS A 73 -12.08 -6.09 14.89
C CYS A 73 -11.86 -4.86 14.02
N ASN A 74 -12.82 -3.92 14.02
CA ASN A 74 -12.74 -2.70 13.25
C ASN A 74 -11.52 -1.86 13.67
N TYR A 75 -11.34 -1.66 14.98
CA TYR A 75 -10.17 -0.96 15.50
C TYR A 75 -8.85 -1.63 15.07
N MET A 76 -8.73 -2.95 15.23
CA MET A 76 -7.51 -3.67 14.85
C MET A 76 -7.24 -3.57 13.35
N GLN A 77 -8.26 -3.69 12.49
CA GLN A 77 -8.12 -3.54 11.04
C GLN A 77 -7.64 -2.14 10.65
N LEU A 78 -8.19 -1.09 11.27
CA LEU A 78 -7.75 0.29 11.05
C LEU A 78 -6.29 0.47 11.46
N GLU A 79 -5.89 -0.02 12.64
CA GLU A 79 -4.50 0.09 13.10
C GLU A 79 -3.52 -0.68 12.22
N TYR A 80 -3.85 -1.91 11.79
CA TYR A 80 -3.00 -2.64 10.85
C TYR A 80 -2.87 -1.91 9.52
N THR A 81 -3.96 -1.36 8.99
CA THR A 81 -3.95 -0.59 7.74
C THR A 81 -3.02 0.61 7.85
N ARG A 82 -3.16 1.41 8.92
CA ARG A 82 -2.29 2.56 9.21
C ARG A 82 -0.82 2.18 9.33
N ILE A 83 -0.51 1.05 9.99
CA ILE A 83 0.87 0.54 10.10
C ILE A 83 1.41 0.12 8.72
N THR A 84 0.61 -0.58 7.91
CA THR A 84 1.03 -1.00 6.57
C THR A 84 1.24 0.19 5.63
N GLU A 85 0.38 1.21 5.67
CA GLU A 85 0.53 2.45 4.91
C GLU A 85 1.75 3.26 5.35
N SER A 86 2.02 3.28 6.66
CA SER A 86 3.24 3.88 7.19
C SER A 86 4.47 3.12 6.71
N TYR A 87 4.43 1.78 6.65
CA TYR A 87 5.54 0.96 6.16
C TYR A 87 5.77 1.10 4.65
N THR A 88 4.70 1.27 3.86
CA THR A 88 4.82 1.53 2.42
C THR A 88 5.37 2.92 2.15
N GLN A 89 5.00 3.94 2.94
CA GLN A 89 5.61 5.26 2.88
C GLN A 89 7.05 5.29 3.44
N SER A 90 7.36 4.44 4.43
CA SER A 90 8.68 4.40 5.07
C SER A 90 9.66 3.42 4.42
N LYS A 91 9.32 2.81 3.26
CA LYS A 91 10.35 2.26 2.37
C LYS A 91 11.20 3.43 1.89
N GLN A 92 12.17 3.83 2.70
CA GLN A 92 13.27 4.67 2.28
C GLN A 92 13.94 3.95 1.11
N VAL A 93 13.67 4.43 -0.10
CA VAL A 93 14.51 4.13 -1.24
C VAL A 93 15.85 4.79 -0.92
N ALA A 94 16.81 4.00 -0.45
CA ALA A 94 18.17 4.46 -0.30
C ALA A 94 18.73 4.68 -1.70
N PHE A 95 18.91 5.94 -2.10
CA PHE A 95 19.62 6.26 -3.33
C PHE A 95 21.09 5.86 -3.13
N LEU A 96 21.54 4.88 -3.91
CA LEU A 96 22.96 4.57 -3.98
C LEU A 96 23.65 5.75 -4.67
N LEU A 97 24.40 6.52 -3.88
CA LEU A 97 25.21 7.62 -4.37
C LEU A 97 26.66 7.12 -4.60
N PRO A 98 27.36 7.60 -5.64
CA PRO A 98 26.88 8.58 -6.62
C PRO A 98 25.89 7.94 -7.61
N ALA A 99 24.86 8.70 -7.99
CA ALA A 99 23.94 8.27 -9.02
C ALA A 99 24.71 8.02 -10.33
N SER A 100 24.53 6.84 -10.93
CA SER A 100 25.07 6.54 -12.24
C SER A 100 24.33 7.37 -13.30
N ILE A 101 24.97 8.42 -13.80
CA ILE A 101 24.43 9.22 -14.91
C ILE A 101 24.83 8.51 -16.21
N SER A 102 23.85 8.12 -17.03
CA SER A 102 24.10 7.68 -18.41
C SER A 102 23.60 8.73 -19.38
N GLU A 103 24.53 9.37 -20.08
CA GLU A 103 24.20 10.36 -21.10
C GLU A 103 23.75 9.66 -22.38
N ASN A 104 22.54 9.97 -22.86
CA ASN A 104 22.04 9.52 -24.15
C ASN A 104 22.39 10.59 -25.21
N PHE A 105 23.61 10.54 -25.75
CA PHE A 105 24.17 11.58 -26.65
C PHE A 105 23.46 11.76 -28.01
N HIS A 106 22.51 10.89 -28.37
CA HIS A 106 21.84 10.92 -29.68
C HIS A 106 20.32 10.76 -29.59
N GLY A 107 19.72 10.92 -28.41
CA GLY A 107 18.27 10.82 -28.24
C GLY A 107 17.61 12.19 -28.29
N GLU A 108 16.51 12.31 -29.04
CA GLU A 108 15.54 13.38 -28.81
C GLU A 108 15.03 13.35 -27.35
N PRO A 109 14.61 14.49 -26.78
CA PRO A 109 14.30 14.60 -25.36
C PRO A 109 13.16 13.66 -24.95
N ILE A 110 13.28 13.16 -23.72
CA ILE A 110 12.21 12.39 -23.07
C ILE A 110 11.15 13.38 -22.60
N ILE A 111 9.94 13.20 -23.11
CA ILE A 111 8.79 14.06 -22.79
C ILE A 111 7.88 13.43 -21.73
N TYR A 112 7.80 12.09 -21.69
CA TYR A 112 6.98 11.37 -20.72
C TYR A 112 7.65 10.10 -20.21
N ILE A 113 7.51 9.87 -18.91
CA ILE A 113 7.82 8.62 -18.23
C ILE A 113 6.55 8.15 -17.53
N TYR A 114 6.07 6.96 -17.88
CA TYR A 114 4.82 6.40 -17.36
C TYR A 114 5.09 5.08 -16.63
N PRO A 115 4.83 4.99 -15.31
CA PRO A 115 4.98 3.75 -14.57
C PRO A 115 3.81 2.79 -14.84
N THR A 116 4.08 1.50 -14.95
CA THR A 116 3.06 0.45 -15.08
C THR A 116 2.91 -0.35 -13.78
N SER A 117 1.84 -1.13 -13.68
CA SER A 117 1.49 -1.88 -12.46
C SER A 117 2.49 -3.00 -12.11
N ASP A 118 3.30 -3.46 -13.07
CA ASP A 118 4.32 -4.50 -12.90
C ASP A 118 5.71 -3.92 -12.52
N ASN A 119 5.76 -2.65 -12.09
CA ASN A 119 6.99 -1.92 -11.76
C ASN A 119 7.93 -1.73 -12.98
N SER A 120 7.44 -1.98 -14.19
CA SER A 120 8.08 -1.55 -15.43
C SER A 120 7.67 -0.10 -15.75
N PHE A 121 8.31 0.51 -16.74
CA PHE A 121 7.97 1.88 -17.12
C PHE A 121 8.12 2.09 -18.62
N ILE A 122 7.30 2.99 -19.14
CA ILE A 122 7.27 3.40 -20.54
C ILE A 122 7.93 4.77 -20.63
N VAL A 123 8.85 4.92 -21.58
CA VAL A 123 9.52 6.17 -21.91
C VAL A 123 9.05 6.59 -23.29
N VAL A 124 8.59 7.82 -23.40
CA VAL A 124 8.17 8.42 -24.68
C VAL A 124 9.08 9.60 -24.96
N ARG A 125 9.66 9.58 -26.17
CA ARG A 125 10.54 10.64 -26.69
C ARG A 125 9.80 11.51 -27.70
N GLU A 126 10.30 12.72 -27.89
CA GLU A 126 9.72 13.71 -28.81
C GLU A 126 9.65 13.21 -30.26
N ASP A 127 10.61 12.39 -30.69
CA ASP A 127 10.70 11.80 -32.05
C ASP A 127 9.64 10.73 -32.38
N GLY A 128 8.77 10.39 -31.43
CA GLY A 128 7.85 9.27 -31.60
C GLY A 128 8.37 7.94 -31.08
N THR A 129 9.57 7.86 -30.52
CA THR A 129 10.11 6.62 -29.98
C THR A 129 9.48 6.31 -28.62
N ILE A 130 8.85 5.15 -28.53
CA ILE A 130 8.25 4.61 -27.31
C ILE A 130 9.05 3.38 -26.91
N SER A 131 9.57 3.41 -25.68
CA SER A 131 10.40 2.35 -25.13
C SER A 131 9.84 1.82 -23.82
N PHE A 132 9.84 0.50 -23.65
CA PHE A 132 9.43 -0.20 -22.43
C PHE A 132 10.67 -0.69 -21.70
N TRP A 133 10.77 -0.36 -20.42
CA TRP A 133 11.92 -0.64 -19.58
C TRP A 133 11.51 -1.44 -18.35
N SER A 134 12.35 -2.39 -17.94
CA SER A 134 12.16 -3.14 -16.70
C SER A 134 12.43 -2.27 -15.46
N ALA A 135 12.03 -2.77 -14.28
CA ALA A 135 12.38 -2.15 -13.00
C ALA A 135 13.90 -2.01 -12.79
N GLN A 136 14.69 -2.85 -13.46
CA GLN A 136 16.16 -2.88 -13.41
C GLN A 136 16.81 -1.95 -14.45
N LEU A 137 16.04 -1.08 -15.11
CA LEU A 137 16.49 -0.21 -16.20
C LEU A 137 16.99 -0.99 -17.43
N GLU A 138 16.44 -2.18 -17.69
CA GLU A 138 16.74 -2.94 -18.90
C GLU A 138 15.68 -2.65 -19.97
N LEU A 139 16.12 -2.29 -21.18
CA LEU A 139 15.24 -2.03 -22.30
C LEU A 139 14.62 -3.34 -22.80
N LYS A 140 13.30 -3.49 -22.65
CA LYS A 140 12.55 -4.66 -23.12
C LYS A 140 12.08 -4.53 -24.56
N LEU A 141 11.60 -3.34 -24.93
CA LEU A 141 11.04 -3.08 -26.25
C LEU A 141 11.25 -1.62 -26.61
N SER A 142 11.62 -1.34 -27.85
CA SER A 142 11.59 0.03 -28.39
C SER A 142 10.93 0.01 -29.76
N LYS A 143 9.95 0.89 -29.97
CA LYS A 143 9.24 1.05 -31.24
C LYS A 143 9.04 2.53 -31.55
N LYS A 144 9.22 2.89 -32.81
CA LYS A 144 8.87 4.21 -33.32
C LYS A 144 7.39 4.22 -33.69
N ALA A 145 6.61 5.13 -33.12
CA ALA A 145 5.18 5.27 -33.38
C ALA A 145 4.90 5.81 -34.79
N PHE A 146 5.87 6.53 -35.38
CA PHE A 146 5.78 7.06 -36.73
C PHE A 146 6.84 6.39 -37.61
N GLU A 147 6.41 5.58 -38.58
CA GLU A 147 7.25 5.30 -39.74
C GLU A 147 7.37 6.60 -40.54
N GLN A 148 8.60 6.94 -40.94
CA GLN A 148 8.89 8.17 -41.64
C GLN A 148 8.85 7.89 -43.15
N PRO A 149 7.73 8.12 -43.87
CA PRO A 149 7.79 8.18 -45.32
C PRO A 149 8.63 9.42 -45.68
N CYS A 150 9.59 9.26 -46.58
CA CYS A 150 10.65 10.23 -46.91
C CYS A 150 10.18 11.65 -47.29
N ASN A 151 8.87 11.93 -47.36
CA ASN A 151 8.30 13.16 -47.91
C ASN A 151 7.25 13.86 -47.01
N ARG A 152 7.20 13.58 -45.69
CA ARG A 152 6.26 14.29 -44.78
C ARG A 152 7.00 15.03 -43.67
N LYS A 153 6.49 16.22 -43.30
CA LYS A 153 7.01 17.03 -42.18
C LYS A 153 7.10 16.17 -40.91
N SER A 154 8.20 16.31 -40.17
CA SER A 154 8.42 15.60 -38.91
C SER A 154 7.25 15.87 -37.96
N LYS A 155 6.63 14.81 -37.45
CA LYS A 155 5.61 14.89 -36.40
C LYS A 155 6.28 14.62 -35.07
N TRP A 156 6.00 15.46 -34.10
CA TRP A 156 6.57 15.43 -32.77
C TRP A 156 5.46 15.18 -31.76
N ILE A 157 5.74 14.37 -30.75
CA ILE A 157 4.76 14.05 -29.71
C ILE A 157 4.70 15.22 -28.73
N THR A 158 3.50 15.70 -28.46
CA THR A 158 3.22 16.75 -27.45
C THR A 158 2.42 16.25 -26.26
N GLY A 159 1.86 15.04 -26.35
CA GLY A 159 1.02 14.46 -25.30
C GLY A 159 1.03 12.94 -25.32
N PHE A 160 0.97 12.33 -24.14
CA PHE A 160 0.83 10.89 -23.96
C PHE A 160 -0.16 10.59 -22.82
N THR A 161 -1.08 9.66 -23.06
CA THR A 161 -1.89 9.07 -21.98
C THR A 161 -2.12 7.59 -22.22
N LEU A 162 -2.07 6.78 -21.16
CA LEU A 162 -2.42 5.38 -21.21
C LEU A 162 -3.92 5.20 -20.91
N MET A 163 -4.58 4.28 -21.61
CA MET A 163 -5.93 3.81 -21.32
C MET A 163 -5.89 2.30 -21.06
N PRO A 164 -5.54 1.88 -19.83
CA PRO A 164 -5.41 0.47 -19.46
C PRO A 164 -6.67 -0.34 -19.76
N GLN A 165 -7.85 0.25 -19.55
CA GLN A 165 -9.15 -0.38 -19.78
C GLN A 165 -9.40 -0.80 -21.24
N TYR A 166 -8.66 -0.21 -22.20
CA TYR A 166 -8.75 -0.55 -23.62
C TYR A 166 -7.45 -1.15 -24.17
N ASN A 167 -6.44 -1.38 -23.33
CA ASN A 167 -5.09 -1.77 -23.73
C ASN A 167 -4.51 -0.88 -24.85
N LYS A 168 -4.70 0.43 -24.72
CA LYS A 168 -4.28 1.44 -25.71
C LYS A 168 -3.52 2.57 -25.03
N PHE A 169 -2.64 3.20 -25.77
CA PHE A 169 -2.09 4.51 -25.43
C PHE A 169 -2.52 5.51 -26.51
N ILE A 170 -2.73 6.75 -26.11
CA ILE A 170 -3.08 7.87 -26.97
C ILE A 170 -1.88 8.80 -27.04
N LEU A 171 -1.55 9.22 -28.26
CA LEU A 171 -0.50 10.19 -28.56
C LEU A 171 -1.14 11.44 -29.14
N SER A 172 -0.75 12.59 -28.62
CA SER A 172 -1.00 13.89 -29.26
C SER A 172 0.24 14.28 -30.04
N THR A 173 0.06 14.72 -31.28
CA THR A 173 1.15 15.14 -32.17
C THR A 173 0.86 16.50 -32.77
N VAL A 174 1.90 17.27 -33.07
CA VAL A 174 1.83 18.51 -33.86
C VAL A 174 2.44 18.33 -35.23
#